data_AF-A0A8H4VNB1-F1
#
_entry.id   AF-A0A8H4VNB1-F1
#
_cell.length_a   1.000
_cell.length_b   1.000
_cell.length_c   1.000
_cell.angle_alpha   90.00
_cell.angle_beta   90.00
_cell.angle_gamma   90.00
#
_symmetry.space_group_name_H-M   'P 1'
#
loop_
_entity.id
_entity.type
_entity.pdbx_description
1 polymer ?
#
loop_
_entity_poly.entity_id
_entity_poly.type
_entity_poly.pdbx_seq_one_letter_code
_entity_poly.pdbx_strand_id
1 'polypeptide(L)'
;MTRLSHLLQPSTQLLTRIFKLSYFLPPSSPSPVNPLKQCLHYDPDSKSCLKLRRMLKALEKSFTKLDELQEKEDWRSSVKLLLTKEDQKDEDLWQRREDALIEQAGDEMELLPLIPPTLVQASMLVQASSTTTAKKSKKTPQIHLSLASKVSPQHQRRSSLKRGQDFRAGVWEQRAIHQRPQRAQKLLKQSKQKDYYETLDISRDADLKPIQKAYRKQAKKAHPYKGGSEVKMALALLNDAFEVLSITELRQRFENRVVEDSREDEEDSSKVQFPF
;
A
#
# COMPACT_ATOMS: atom_id res chain seq x y z
N MET A 1 -5.62 -9.02 12.43
CA MET A 1 -4.21 -9.08 11.99
C MET A 1 -3.54 -10.26 12.67
N THR A 2 -3.56 -11.42 12.01
CA THR A 2 -2.84 -12.64 12.42
C THR A 2 -1.34 -12.32 12.49
N ARG A 3 -0.73 -12.49 13.66
CA ARG A 3 0.63 -11.99 13.92
C ARG A 3 1.63 -12.83 13.13
N LEU A 4 2.37 -12.18 12.23
CA LEU A 4 3.48 -12.77 11.45
C LEU A 4 4.50 -13.53 12.33
N SER A 5 4.60 -13.17 13.61
CA SER A 5 5.40 -13.87 14.62
C SER A 5 5.04 -15.35 14.84
N HIS A 6 3.84 -15.79 14.47
CA HIS A 6 3.41 -17.18 14.63
C HIS A 6 3.65 -18.07 13.40
N LEU A 7 4.06 -17.48 12.26
CA LEU A 7 4.29 -18.22 11.01
C LEU A 7 5.75 -18.65 10.82
N LEU A 8 6.69 -18.01 11.54
CA LEU A 8 8.11 -18.36 11.52
C LEU A 8 8.56 -18.78 12.92
N GLN A 9 9.61 -19.61 13.00
CA GLN A 9 10.23 -19.94 14.28
C GLN A 9 10.69 -18.65 14.98
N PRO A 10 10.34 -18.45 16.27
CA PRO A 10 10.73 -17.24 16.97
C PRO A 10 12.25 -17.17 17.10
N SER A 11 12.85 -16.10 16.56
CA SER A 11 14.27 -15.81 16.71
C SER A 11 14.47 -14.42 17.28
N THR A 12 15.54 -14.22 18.05
CA THR A 12 15.89 -12.92 18.64
C THR A 12 16.10 -11.85 17.55
N GLN A 13 16.70 -12.22 16.41
CA GLN A 13 16.87 -11.34 15.26
C GLN A 13 15.53 -10.92 14.63
N LEU A 14 14.59 -11.85 14.46
CA LEU A 14 13.27 -11.53 13.90
C LEU A 14 12.48 -10.62 14.84
N LEU A 15 12.49 -10.91 16.15
CA LEU A 15 11.78 -10.11 17.14
C LEU A 15 12.34 -8.69 17.29
N THR A 16 13.67 -8.52 17.22
CA THR A 16 14.29 -7.18 17.20
C THR A 16 13.97 -6.40 15.94
N ARG A 17 13.93 -7.05 14.77
CA ARG A 17 13.51 -6.40 13.52
C ARG A 17 12.04 -5.97 13.55
N ILE A 18 11.14 -6.84 13.99
CA ILE A 18 9.72 -6.49 14.14
C ILE A 18 9.57 -5.32 15.10
N PHE A 19 10.28 -5.32 16.24
CA PHE A 19 10.31 -4.18 17.15
C PHE A 19 10.71 -2.89 16.43
N LYS A 20 11.87 -2.88 15.76
CA LYS A 20 12.39 -1.70 15.04
C LYS A 20 11.36 -1.16 14.05
N LEU A 21 10.82 -2.02 13.20
CA LEU A 21 9.82 -1.63 12.21
C LEU A 21 8.56 -1.07 12.87
N SER A 22 8.06 -1.75 13.91
CA SER A 22 6.81 -1.36 14.58
C SER A 22 6.92 -0.06 15.38
N TYR A 23 8.11 0.27 15.89
CA TYR A 23 8.37 1.44 16.72
C TYR A 23 8.72 2.68 15.88
N PHE A 24 9.57 2.50 14.86
CA PHE A 24 10.11 3.62 14.08
C PHE A 24 9.32 3.94 12.81
N LEU A 25 8.67 2.97 12.16
CA LEU A 25 7.87 3.25 10.96
C LEU A 25 6.43 3.63 11.33
N PRO A 26 5.87 4.69 10.71
CA PRO A 26 4.46 5.03 10.82
C PRO A 26 3.57 4.17 9.90
N PRO A 27 2.30 3.89 10.26
CA PRO A 27 1.68 4.22 11.55
C PRO A 27 2.25 3.33 12.67
N SER A 28 2.51 3.95 13.83
CA SER A 28 2.99 3.21 14.99
C SER A 28 1.97 2.12 15.35
N SER A 29 2.45 0.88 15.47
CA SER A 29 1.57 -0.23 15.87
C SER A 29 1.01 0.03 17.28
N PRO A 30 -0.17 -0.50 17.64
CA PRO A 30 -0.78 -0.23 18.96
C PRO A 30 0.05 -0.79 20.15
N SER A 31 1.05 -1.62 19.91
CA SER A 31 1.93 -2.12 20.96
C SER A 31 3.31 -2.52 20.41
N PRO A 32 4.16 -1.54 20.06
CA PRO A 32 5.45 -1.81 19.43
C PRO A 32 6.42 -2.47 20.40
N VAL A 33 6.13 -2.45 21.70
CA VAL A 33 6.95 -3.03 22.77
C VAL A 33 6.78 -4.54 22.95
N ASN A 34 5.68 -5.12 22.45
CA ASN A 34 5.40 -6.55 22.61
C ASN A 34 6.45 -7.47 21.98
N PRO A 35 6.93 -7.22 20.74
CA PRO A 35 8.00 -8.00 20.14
C PRO A 35 9.29 -7.97 20.98
N LEU A 36 9.60 -6.83 21.60
CA LEU A 36 10.77 -6.69 22.46
C LEU A 36 10.62 -7.45 23.79
N LYS A 37 9.42 -7.44 24.38
CA LYS A 37 9.10 -8.28 25.56
C LYS A 37 9.23 -9.76 25.22
N GLN A 38 8.73 -10.17 24.06
CA GLN A 38 8.88 -11.54 23.56
C GLN A 38 10.34 -11.89 23.31
N CYS A 39 11.16 -10.97 22.81
CA CYS A 39 12.59 -11.23 22.63
C CYS A 39 13.27 -11.56 23.96
N LEU A 40 13.03 -10.74 25.00
CA LEU A 40 13.65 -10.95 26.31
C LEU A 40 13.08 -12.16 27.06
N HIS A 41 11.85 -12.55 26.77
CA HIS A 41 11.29 -13.81 27.28
C HIS A 41 11.93 -15.03 26.61
N TYR A 42 12.24 -14.94 25.31
CA TYR A 42 12.89 -16.00 24.56
C TYR A 42 14.38 -16.13 24.92
N ASP A 43 15.07 -15.00 25.07
CA ASP A 43 16.48 -14.93 25.42
C ASP A 43 16.76 -13.72 26.35
N PRO A 44 16.88 -13.94 27.67
CA PRO A 44 17.10 -12.88 28.64
C PRO A 44 18.49 -12.23 28.57
N ASP A 45 19.49 -12.94 28.02
CA ASP A 45 20.89 -12.52 27.98
C ASP A 45 21.29 -11.89 26.64
N SER A 46 20.35 -11.81 25.69
CA SER A 46 20.56 -11.19 24.39
C SER A 46 20.94 -9.71 24.51
N LYS A 47 22.22 -9.42 24.22
CA LYS A 47 22.78 -8.05 24.25
C LYS A 47 22.01 -7.09 23.33
N SER A 48 21.53 -7.56 22.18
CA SER A 48 20.74 -6.77 21.23
C SER A 48 19.40 -6.31 21.81
N CYS A 49 18.63 -7.22 22.42
CA CYS A 49 17.33 -6.88 23.01
C CYS A 49 17.47 -6.05 24.28
N LEU A 50 18.52 -6.29 25.08
CA LEU A 50 18.84 -5.43 26.23
C LEU A 50 19.22 -4.01 25.81
N LYS A 51 20.01 -3.83 24.74
CA LYS A 51 20.32 -2.50 24.17
C LYS A 51 19.05 -1.78 23.72
N LEU A 52 18.20 -2.45 22.94
CA LEU A 52 16.93 -1.87 22.46
C LEU A 52 15.98 -1.51 23.61
N ARG A 53 15.90 -2.34 24.67
CA ARG A 53 15.10 -2.04 25.85
C ARG A 53 15.61 -0.83 26.63
N ARG A 54 16.93 -0.67 26.73
CA ARG A 54 17.53 0.52 27.38
C ARG A 54 17.23 1.78 26.57
N MET A 55 17.41 1.73 25.25
CA MET A 55 17.06 2.83 24.35
C MET A 55 15.58 3.21 24.46
N LEU A 56 14.68 2.23 24.37
CA LEU A 56 13.24 2.44 24.50
C LEU A 56 12.89 3.11 25.82
N LYS A 57 13.39 2.59 26.95
CA LYS A 57 13.14 3.19 28.28
C LYS A 57 13.66 4.62 28.40
N ALA A 58 14.77 4.92 27.75
CA ALA A 58 15.33 6.27 27.76
C ALA A 58 14.44 7.25 27.01
N LEU A 59 13.92 6.84 25.85
CA LEU A 59 12.96 7.62 25.06
C LEU A 59 11.61 7.75 25.77
N GLU A 60 11.08 6.67 26.35
CA GLU A 60 9.85 6.71 27.15
C GLU A 60 9.98 7.71 28.31
N LYS A 61 11.10 7.69 29.05
CA LYS A 61 11.35 8.65 30.13
C LYS A 61 11.42 10.10 29.65
N SER A 62 11.90 10.33 28.43
CA SER A 62 11.94 11.68 27.86
C SER A 62 10.56 12.14 27.37
N PHE A 63 9.75 11.23 26.83
CA PHE A 63 8.36 11.53 26.44
C PHE A 63 7.48 11.78 27.66
N THR A 64 7.57 10.98 28.73
CA THR A 64 6.79 11.22 29.96
C THR A 64 7.11 12.58 30.58
N LYS A 65 8.38 13.01 30.55
CA LYS A 65 8.74 14.36 30.97
C LYS A 65 8.11 15.44 30.09
N LEU A 66 8.01 15.19 28.79
CA LEU A 66 7.39 16.12 27.84
C LEU A 66 5.89 16.22 28.11
N ASP A 67 5.23 15.09 28.36
CA ASP A 67 3.81 15.04 28.76
C ASP A 67 3.58 15.80 30.07
N GLU A 68 4.42 15.59 31.10
CA GLU A 68 4.34 16.34 32.37
C GLU A 68 4.54 17.85 32.19
N LEU A 69 5.41 18.28 31.27
CA LEU A 69 5.62 19.70 30.95
C LEU A 69 4.45 20.27 30.15
N GLN A 70 3.83 19.46 29.30
CA GLN A 70 2.65 19.83 28.54
C GLN A 70 1.44 20.00 29.46
N GLU A 71 1.25 19.10 30.44
CA GLU A 71 0.22 19.22 31.48
C GLU A 71 0.40 20.47 32.34
N LYS A 72 1.65 20.90 32.56
CA LYS A 72 1.99 22.14 33.28
C LYS A 72 1.93 23.39 32.41
N GLU A 73 1.64 23.25 31.12
CA GLU A 73 1.68 24.34 30.11
C GLU A 73 3.04 25.07 30.03
N ASP A 74 4.13 24.42 30.45
CA ASP A 74 5.48 24.99 30.50
C ASP A 74 6.18 24.89 29.13
N TRP A 75 5.67 25.62 28.13
CA TRP A 75 6.14 25.54 26.74
C TRP A 75 7.63 25.87 26.56
N ARG A 76 8.19 26.76 27.39
CA ARG A 76 9.62 27.12 27.33
C ARG A 76 10.51 25.93 27.69
N SER A 77 10.12 25.17 28.71
CA SER A 77 10.83 23.97 29.16
C SER A 77 10.66 22.84 28.17
N SER A 78 9.48 22.69 27.56
CA SER A 78 9.21 21.70 26.51
C SER A 78 10.08 21.96 25.27
N VAL A 79 10.16 23.21 24.80
CA VAL A 79 11.03 23.58 23.68
C VAL A 79 12.49 23.34 24.02
N LYS A 80 12.95 23.66 25.24
CA LYS A 80 14.33 23.39 25.67
C LYS A 80 14.66 21.89 25.73
N LEU A 81 13.70 21.05 26.13
CA LEU A 81 13.87 19.60 26.16
C LEU A 81 13.93 18.99 24.75
N LEU A 82 13.17 19.57 23.81
CA LEU A 82 13.14 19.16 22.41
C LEU A 82 14.36 19.67 21.62
N LEU A 83 14.79 20.89 21.93
CA LEU A 83 15.83 21.66 21.24
C LEU A 83 16.72 22.32 22.29
N THR A 84 17.87 21.72 22.58
CA THR A 84 18.95 22.37 23.31
C THR A 84 19.76 23.21 22.33
N LYS A 85 20.20 24.38 22.76
CA LYS A 85 21.19 25.15 22.00
C LYS A 85 22.52 24.42 22.13
N GLU A 86 23.27 24.39 21.03
CA GLU A 86 24.50 23.63 20.69
C GLU A 86 25.62 23.52 21.77
N ASP A 87 25.49 24.14 22.94
CA ASP A 87 26.53 24.26 23.96
C ASP A 87 26.39 23.26 25.14
N GLN A 88 25.31 22.48 25.24
CA GLN A 88 25.13 21.51 26.33
C GLN A 88 25.40 20.07 25.86
N LYS A 89 26.12 19.32 26.70
CA LYS A 89 26.48 17.89 26.49
C LYS A 89 25.29 16.93 26.40
N ASP A 90 24.07 17.43 26.57
CA ASP A 90 22.86 16.63 26.55
C ASP A 90 22.25 16.74 25.14
N GLU A 91 22.39 15.67 24.34
CA GLU A 91 21.78 15.57 23.00
C GLU A 91 20.27 15.85 23.06
N ASP A 92 19.78 16.63 22.09
CA ASP A 92 18.37 16.94 21.93
C ASP A 92 17.52 15.68 21.90
N LEU A 93 16.34 15.69 22.53
CA LEU A 93 15.41 14.56 22.46
C LEU A 93 15.11 14.17 21.00
N TRP A 94 14.97 15.18 20.14
CA TRP A 94 14.75 14.99 18.71
C TRP A 94 15.94 14.31 18.04
N GLN A 95 17.16 14.84 18.22
CA GLN A 95 18.38 14.27 17.65
C GLN A 95 18.61 12.84 18.15
N ARG A 96 18.46 12.61 19.46
CA ARG A 96 18.54 11.28 20.05
C ARG A 96 17.59 10.28 19.42
N ARG A 97 16.37 10.71 19.06
CA ARG A 97 15.39 9.85 18.37
C ARG A 97 15.81 9.60 16.92
N GLU A 98 16.30 10.62 16.22
CA GLU A 98 16.78 10.49 14.84
C GLU A 98 18.04 9.62 14.77
N ASP A 99 18.99 9.79 15.67
CA ASP A 99 20.19 8.96 15.77
C ASP A 99 19.82 7.51 16.10
N ALA A 100 18.85 7.29 17.00
CA ALA A 100 18.31 5.96 17.26
C ALA A 100 17.61 5.37 16.03
N LEU A 101 16.92 6.18 15.22
CA LEU A 101 16.35 5.73 13.95
C LEU A 101 17.46 5.30 12.99
N ILE A 102 18.48 6.13 12.81
CA ILE A 102 19.60 5.91 11.86
C ILE A 102 20.42 4.69 12.28
N GLU A 103 20.81 4.59 13.55
CA GLU A 103 21.57 3.44 14.08
C GLU A 103 20.78 2.13 13.90
N GLN A 104 19.47 2.17 14.13
CA GLN A 104 18.64 0.98 14.03
C GLN A 104 18.21 0.64 12.60
N ALA A 105 18.22 1.61 11.69
CA ALA A 105 17.95 1.47 10.26
C ALA A 105 19.15 0.96 9.45
N GLY A 106 20.30 0.68 10.09
CA GLY A 106 21.54 0.25 9.44
C GLY A 106 21.40 -0.75 8.28
N ASP A 107 22.18 -0.48 7.23
CA ASP A 107 22.36 -1.13 5.92
C ASP A 107 21.13 -1.88 5.36
N GLU A 108 20.46 -1.23 4.41
CA GLU A 108 19.35 -1.71 3.56
C GLU A 108 19.58 -3.07 2.85
N MET A 109 20.70 -3.76 3.07
CA MET A 109 21.06 -5.03 2.46
C MET A 109 20.68 -6.27 3.28
N GLU A 110 20.03 -6.11 4.45
CA GLU A 110 19.35 -7.22 5.16
C GLU A 110 17.82 -7.21 4.93
N LEU A 111 17.35 -6.49 3.91
CA LEU A 111 16.00 -6.64 3.40
C LEU A 111 15.86 -8.01 2.71
N LEU A 112 15.55 -9.02 3.54
CA LEU A 112 14.90 -10.28 3.20
C LEU A 112 15.76 -11.37 2.55
N PRO A 113 16.10 -12.41 3.32
CA PRO A 113 15.84 -13.78 2.92
C PRO A 113 14.58 -14.25 3.65
N LEU A 114 13.46 -13.52 3.54
CA LEU A 114 12.15 -14.11 3.88
C LEU A 114 11.76 -15.20 2.86
N ILE A 115 12.54 -15.32 1.79
CA ILE A 115 12.52 -16.43 0.86
C ILE A 115 13.63 -17.38 1.32
N PRO A 116 13.32 -18.62 1.77
CA PRO A 116 14.37 -19.62 2.01
C PRO A 116 15.25 -19.73 0.76
N PRO A 117 16.58 -19.93 0.91
CA PRO A 117 17.51 -19.93 -0.22
C PRO A 117 17.13 -20.94 -1.31
N THR A 118 16.40 -22.00 -0.94
CA THR A 118 15.80 -22.97 -1.86
C THR A 118 14.82 -22.33 -2.85
N LEU A 119 13.98 -21.39 -2.40
CA LEU A 119 13.03 -20.68 -3.24
C LEU A 119 13.70 -19.59 -4.09
N VAL A 120 14.81 -19.00 -3.62
CA VAL A 120 15.64 -18.07 -4.42
C VAL A 120 16.38 -18.80 -5.55
N GLN A 121 16.95 -19.98 -5.25
CA GLN A 121 17.60 -20.83 -6.25
C GLN A 121 16.59 -21.35 -7.29
N ALA A 122 15.35 -21.66 -6.88
CA ALA A 122 14.28 -22.04 -7.79
C ALA A 122 13.92 -20.91 -8.77
N SER A 123 13.93 -19.63 -8.36
CA SER A 123 13.67 -18.52 -9.27
C SER A 123 14.83 -18.26 -10.23
N MET A 124 16.08 -18.46 -9.79
CA MET A 124 17.27 -18.31 -10.65
C MET A 124 17.40 -19.42 -11.70
N LEU A 125 17.01 -20.67 -11.37
CA LEU A 125 17.00 -21.78 -12.34
C LEU A 125 15.97 -21.60 -13.46
N VAL A 126 14.86 -20.90 -13.20
CA VAL A 126 13.88 -20.53 -14.22
C VAL A 126 14.44 -19.49 -15.20
N GLN A 127 15.37 -18.63 -14.76
CA GLN A 127 16.02 -17.64 -15.64
C GLN A 127 17.24 -18.23 -16.37
N ALA A 128 17.93 -19.21 -15.79
CA ALA A 128 19.10 -19.84 -16.40
C ALA A 128 18.77 -20.85 -17.51
N SER A 129 17.50 -21.24 -17.66
CA SER A 129 17.06 -22.22 -18.67
C SER A 129 16.63 -21.61 -20.02
N SER A 130 16.76 -20.29 -20.23
CA SER A 130 16.39 -19.65 -21.51
C SER A 130 17.52 -19.48 -22.54
N THR A 131 18.70 -20.06 -22.33
CA THR A 131 19.75 -20.09 -23.37
C THR A 131 20.03 -21.52 -23.80
N THR A 132 19.19 -22.06 -24.69
CA THR A 132 19.59 -22.62 -26.00
C THR A 132 18.46 -23.42 -26.68
N THR A 133 18.21 -23.08 -27.95
CA THR A 133 17.42 -23.78 -28.99
C THR A 133 15.88 -23.60 -29.05
N ALA A 134 15.48 -22.55 -29.78
CA ALA A 134 14.45 -22.48 -30.83
C ALA A 134 13.16 -23.34 -30.74
N LYS A 135 12.02 -22.68 -30.44
CA LYS A 135 10.73 -22.85 -31.15
C LYS A 135 9.81 -21.65 -30.92
N LYS A 136 9.23 -21.12 -32.01
CA LYS A 136 8.38 -19.91 -32.08
C LYS A 136 7.18 -19.98 -31.11
N SER A 137 7.02 -18.99 -30.21
CA SER A 137 5.69 -18.58 -29.73
C SER A 137 5.65 -17.17 -29.12
N LYS A 138 4.60 -16.44 -29.54
CA LYS A 138 3.89 -15.25 -29.04
C LYS A 138 4.62 -14.21 -28.15
N LYS A 139 4.64 -12.96 -28.66
CA LYS A 139 4.99 -11.73 -27.95
C LYS A 139 4.10 -11.51 -26.73
N THR A 140 4.67 -11.55 -25.53
CA THR A 140 4.12 -10.90 -24.34
C THR A 140 4.43 -9.40 -24.41
N PRO A 141 3.50 -8.51 -23.99
CA PRO A 141 3.81 -7.08 -23.94
C PRO A 141 4.87 -6.85 -22.88
N GLN A 142 6.02 -6.31 -23.28
CA GLN A 142 7.03 -5.86 -22.33
C GLN A 142 6.46 -4.65 -21.59
N ILE A 143 6.06 -4.85 -20.34
CA ILE A 143 5.87 -3.76 -19.40
C ILE A 143 7.28 -3.27 -19.07
N HIS A 144 7.69 -2.19 -19.72
CA HIS A 144 8.94 -1.50 -19.40
C HIS A 144 8.73 -0.78 -18.06
N LEU A 145 9.05 -1.44 -16.96
CA LEU A 145 9.18 -0.78 -15.68
C LEU A 145 10.48 0.02 -15.74
N SER A 146 10.38 1.32 -16.06
CA SER A 146 11.53 2.22 -16.04
C SER A 146 12.16 2.15 -14.66
N LEU A 147 13.42 1.70 -14.61
CA LEU A 147 14.22 1.71 -13.41
C LEU A 147 14.11 3.10 -12.77
N ALA A 148 13.58 3.15 -11.55
CA ALA A 148 13.49 4.36 -10.73
C ALA A 148 14.86 4.72 -10.14
N SER A 149 15.90 4.75 -10.97
CA SER A 149 17.25 5.17 -10.62
C SER A 149 17.59 6.47 -11.35
N LYS A 150 16.92 7.56 -10.97
CA LYS A 150 17.38 8.97 -11.11
C LYS A 150 16.27 9.93 -10.69
N VAL A 151 15.99 10.02 -9.39
CA VAL A 151 15.61 11.30 -8.78
C VAL A 151 16.19 11.31 -7.37
N SER A 152 17.45 11.75 -7.26
CA SER A 152 17.94 12.34 -6.02
C SER A 152 17.78 13.84 -6.18
N PRO A 153 16.87 14.50 -5.44
CA PRO A 153 16.86 15.95 -5.34
C PRO A 153 18.07 16.36 -4.50
N GLN A 154 19.20 16.52 -5.17
CA GLN A 154 20.38 17.15 -4.61
C GLN A 154 19.99 18.57 -4.19
N HIS A 155 20.12 18.83 -2.90
CA HIS A 155 20.06 20.12 -2.23
C HIS A 155 20.52 21.28 -3.14
N GLN A 156 19.58 22.07 -3.65
CA GLN A 156 19.87 23.45 -4.01
C GLN A 156 19.40 24.35 -2.87
N ARG A 157 20.36 24.78 -2.05
CA ARG A 157 20.23 25.96 -1.20
C ARG A 157 19.91 27.16 -2.10
N ARG A 158 18.67 27.62 -2.09
CA ARG A 158 18.30 28.95 -2.58
C ARG A 158 17.65 29.74 -1.44
N SER A 159 18.45 30.68 -0.94
CA SER A 159 18.08 31.95 -0.28
C SER A 159 16.66 32.10 0.28
N SER A 160 16.62 32.26 1.60
CA SER A 160 15.66 33.02 2.39
C SER A 160 15.07 34.24 1.64
N LEU A 161 13.76 34.22 1.39
CA LEU A 161 12.78 35.33 1.35
C LEU A 161 11.61 34.93 0.42
N LYS A 162 10.67 34.10 0.92
CA LYS A 162 9.31 33.98 0.36
C LYS A 162 8.31 33.25 1.29
N ARG A 163 8.40 33.46 2.60
CA ARG A 163 7.54 32.80 3.61
C ARG A 163 6.04 33.18 3.59
N GLY A 164 5.55 33.86 2.55
CA GLY A 164 4.13 34.18 2.39
C GLY A 164 3.39 33.33 1.34
N GLN A 165 4.09 32.66 0.42
CA GLN A 165 3.47 31.88 -0.67
C GLN A 165 3.44 30.36 -0.40
N ASP A 166 4.35 29.86 0.44
CA ASP A 166 4.52 28.41 0.66
C ASP A 166 3.47 27.79 1.61
N PHE A 167 2.80 28.60 2.45
CA PHE A 167 1.70 28.12 3.29
C PHE A 167 0.48 27.71 2.45
N ARG A 168 0.27 28.40 1.32
CA ARG A 168 -0.85 28.11 0.40
C ARG A 168 -0.60 26.80 -0.39
N ALA A 169 0.65 26.49 -0.72
CA ALA A 169 1.03 25.26 -1.42
C ALA A 169 0.86 24.00 -0.55
N GLY A 170 1.23 24.05 0.73
CA GLY A 170 1.10 22.90 1.64
C GLY A 170 -0.35 22.44 1.88
N VAL A 171 -1.30 23.37 1.88
CA VAL A 171 -2.74 23.06 2.03
C VAL A 171 -3.32 22.39 0.77
N TRP A 172 -2.77 22.69 -0.41
CA TRP A 172 -3.21 22.10 -1.69
C TRP A 172 -2.63 20.69 -1.87
N GLU A 173 -1.40 20.48 -1.39
CA GLU A 173 -0.72 19.17 -1.35
C GLU A 173 -1.46 18.19 -0.42
N GLN A 174 -1.87 18.64 0.77
CA GLN A 174 -2.59 17.79 1.75
C GLN A 174 -3.95 17.29 1.22
N ARG A 175 -4.72 18.09 0.48
CA ARG A 175 -6.00 17.64 -0.11
C ARG A 175 -5.80 16.68 -1.27
N ALA A 176 -4.81 16.92 -2.14
CA ALA A 176 -4.50 16.01 -3.25
C ALA A 176 -4.11 14.61 -2.73
N ILE A 177 -3.42 14.54 -1.59
CA ILE A 177 -3.06 13.27 -0.93
C ILE A 177 -4.30 12.51 -0.44
N HIS A 178 -5.32 13.19 0.10
CA HIS A 178 -6.55 12.54 0.58
C HIS A 178 -7.49 12.07 -0.55
N GLN A 179 -7.46 12.73 -1.71
CA GLN A 179 -8.27 12.34 -2.88
C GLN A 179 -7.67 11.15 -3.66
N ARG A 180 -6.35 10.98 -3.63
CA ARG A 180 -5.66 9.86 -4.29
C ARG A 180 -6.17 8.46 -3.87
N PRO A 181 -6.31 8.13 -2.58
CA PRO A 181 -6.82 6.81 -2.17
C PRO A 181 -8.29 6.63 -2.57
N GLN A 182 -9.12 7.68 -2.49
CA GLN A 182 -10.53 7.62 -2.91
C GLN A 182 -10.64 7.34 -4.41
N ARG A 183 -9.87 8.07 -5.23
CA ARG A 183 -9.79 7.84 -6.68
C ARG A 183 -9.28 6.44 -7.03
N ALA A 184 -8.28 5.95 -6.30
CA ALA A 184 -7.76 4.60 -6.49
C ALA A 184 -8.79 3.52 -6.13
N GLN A 185 -9.52 3.68 -5.03
CA GLN A 185 -10.61 2.77 -4.63
C GLN A 185 -11.74 2.76 -5.66
N LYS A 186 -12.09 3.93 -6.20
CA LYS A 186 -13.11 4.07 -7.24
C LYS A 186 -12.72 3.42 -8.56
N LEU A 187 -11.50 3.66 -9.05
CA LEU A 187 -10.98 2.98 -10.26
C LEU A 187 -10.95 1.46 -10.08
N LEU A 188 -10.63 0.98 -8.87
CA LEU A 188 -10.67 -0.43 -8.53
C LEU A 188 -12.11 -0.99 -8.48
N LYS A 189 -13.10 -0.21 -8.05
CA LYS A 189 -14.52 -0.58 -8.11
C LYS A 189 -14.97 -0.68 -9.58
N GLN A 190 -14.63 0.30 -10.40
CA GLN A 190 -14.93 0.32 -11.84
C GLN A 190 -14.28 -0.86 -12.57
N SER A 191 -12.99 -1.15 -12.31
CA SER A 191 -12.30 -2.29 -12.93
C SER A 191 -12.82 -3.67 -12.51
N LYS A 192 -13.55 -3.73 -11.39
CA LYS A 192 -14.18 -4.97 -10.88
C LYS A 192 -15.60 -5.15 -11.39
N GLN A 193 -16.27 -4.08 -11.84
CA GLN A 193 -17.59 -4.19 -12.43
C GLN A 193 -17.47 -4.92 -13.78
N LYS A 194 -18.40 -5.84 -14.03
CA LYS A 194 -18.42 -6.64 -15.25
C LYS A 194 -19.24 -5.91 -16.30
N ASP A 195 -18.66 -5.66 -17.47
CA ASP A 195 -19.39 -5.12 -18.61
C ASP A 195 -20.10 -6.24 -19.37
N TYR A 196 -21.40 -6.43 -19.10
CA TYR A 196 -22.21 -7.49 -19.71
C TYR A 196 -22.40 -7.34 -21.22
N TYR A 197 -22.44 -6.09 -21.72
CA TYR A 197 -22.52 -5.80 -23.16
C TYR A 197 -21.25 -6.20 -23.91
N GLU A 198 -20.08 -5.94 -23.31
CA GLU A 198 -18.78 -6.37 -23.85
C GLU A 198 -18.66 -7.89 -23.80
N THR A 199 -19.14 -8.53 -22.73
CA THR A 199 -19.14 -9.99 -22.60
C THR A 199 -19.91 -10.67 -23.74
N LEU A 200 -21.03 -10.08 -24.17
CA LEU A 200 -21.86 -10.59 -25.28
C LEU A 200 -21.42 -10.10 -26.67
N ASP A 201 -20.38 -9.27 -26.78
CA ASP A 201 -19.93 -8.62 -28.02
C ASP A 201 -21.07 -7.85 -28.76
N ILE A 202 -21.89 -7.08 -28.02
CA ILE A 202 -23.03 -6.34 -28.56
C ILE A 202 -22.99 -4.86 -28.15
N SER A 203 -23.63 -4.01 -28.97
CA SER A 203 -23.82 -2.60 -28.61
C SER A 203 -24.79 -2.45 -27.43
N ARG A 204 -24.64 -1.36 -26.67
CA ARG A 204 -25.52 -1.01 -25.55
C ARG A 204 -26.97 -0.75 -25.98
N ASP A 205 -27.17 -0.32 -27.23
CA ASP A 205 -28.48 -0.06 -27.83
C ASP A 205 -29.17 -1.31 -28.39
N ALA A 206 -28.61 -2.50 -28.16
CA ALA A 206 -29.12 -3.75 -28.72
C ALA A 206 -30.48 -4.15 -28.09
N ASP A 207 -31.42 -4.54 -28.95
CA ASP A 207 -32.70 -5.14 -28.56
C ASP A 207 -32.56 -6.57 -28.02
N LEU A 208 -33.64 -7.14 -27.48
CA LEU A 208 -33.66 -8.52 -26.95
C LEU A 208 -33.29 -9.59 -27.99
N LYS A 209 -33.65 -9.38 -29.27
CA LYS A 209 -33.36 -10.32 -30.36
C LYS A 209 -31.85 -10.49 -30.62
N PRO A 210 -31.06 -9.40 -30.81
CA PRO A 210 -29.61 -9.52 -30.96
C PRO A 210 -28.93 -10.07 -29.71
N ILE A 211 -29.39 -9.73 -28.50
CA ILE A 211 -28.88 -10.28 -27.23
C ILE A 211 -29.00 -11.82 -27.21
N GLN A 212 -30.19 -12.35 -27.51
CA GLN A 212 -30.41 -13.80 -27.58
C GLN A 212 -29.57 -14.47 -28.67
N LYS A 213 -29.41 -13.83 -29.83
CA LYS A 213 -28.62 -14.36 -30.94
C LYS A 213 -27.12 -14.42 -30.58
N ALA A 214 -26.61 -13.38 -29.94
CA ALA A 214 -25.22 -13.31 -29.48
C ALA A 214 -24.93 -14.36 -28.40
N TYR A 215 -25.81 -14.47 -27.40
CA TYR A 215 -25.73 -15.49 -26.36
C TYR A 215 -25.67 -16.90 -26.95
N ARG A 216 -26.61 -17.26 -27.85
CA ARG A 216 -26.60 -18.59 -28.51
C ARG A 216 -25.32 -18.84 -29.30
N LYS A 217 -24.77 -17.81 -29.94
CA LYS A 217 -23.53 -17.91 -30.73
C LYS A 217 -22.31 -18.14 -29.83
N GLN A 218 -22.21 -17.44 -28.72
CA GLN A 218 -21.10 -17.58 -27.76
C GLN A 218 -21.23 -18.85 -26.91
N ALA A 219 -22.44 -19.24 -26.49
CA ALA A 219 -22.68 -20.47 -25.73
C ALA A 219 -22.29 -21.72 -26.53
N LYS A 220 -22.57 -21.74 -27.84
CA LYS A 220 -22.09 -22.80 -28.75
C LYS A 220 -20.56 -22.86 -28.83
N LYS A 221 -19.88 -21.71 -28.73
CA LYS A 221 -18.41 -21.67 -28.72
C LYS A 221 -17.88 -22.24 -27.40
N ALA A 222 -18.52 -21.90 -26.28
CA ALA A 222 -18.17 -22.31 -24.91
C ALA A 222 -18.83 -23.62 -24.46
N HIS A 223 -19.13 -24.54 -25.40
CA HIS A 223 -19.77 -25.81 -25.07
C HIS A 223 -18.89 -26.66 -24.13
N PRO A 224 -19.46 -27.31 -23.08
CA PRO A 224 -18.71 -28.03 -22.05
C PRO A 224 -17.83 -29.18 -22.58
N TYR A 225 -18.17 -29.70 -23.76
CA TYR A 225 -17.38 -30.74 -24.45
C TYR A 225 -15.98 -30.30 -24.86
N LYS A 226 -15.72 -28.99 -25.01
CA LYS A 226 -14.39 -28.47 -25.37
C LYS A 226 -13.38 -28.48 -24.22
N GLY A 227 -13.83 -28.74 -22.98
CA GLY A 227 -12.99 -28.98 -21.80
C GLY A 227 -12.20 -27.76 -21.31
N GLY A 228 -11.93 -27.72 -20.01
CA GLY A 228 -11.09 -26.67 -19.37
C GLY A 228 -11.82 -25.83 -18.31
N SER A 229 -11.07 -25.35 -17.33
CA SER A 229 -11.57 -24.43 -16.29
C SER A 229 -11.99 -23.08 -16.88
N GLU A 230 -11.25 -22.58 -17.86
CA GLU A 230 -11.50 -21.29 -18.53
C GLU A 230 -12.85 -21.27 -19.27
N VAL A 231 -13.19 -22.36 -19.96
CA VAL A 231 -14.47 -22.48 -20.70
C VAL A 231 -15.66 -22.45 -19.75
N LYS A 232 -15.54 -23.07 -18.57
CA LYS A 232 -16.57 -23.04 -17.52
C LYS A 232 -16.77 -21.63 -16.96
N MET A 233 -15.68 -20.91 -16.70
CA MET A 233 -15.74 -19.52 -16.22
C MET A 233 -16.36 -18.59 -17.27
N ALA A 234 -15.97 -18.74 -18.54
CA ALA A 234 -16.53 -17.95 -19.63
C ALA A 234 -18.03 -18.24 -19.83
N LEU A 235 -18.46 -19.49 -19.72
CA LEU A 235 -19.88 -19.86 -19.79
C LEU A 235 -20.69 -19.31 -18.61
N ALA A 236 -20.12 -19.30 -17.40
CA ALA A 236 -20.78 -18.70 -16.24
C ALA A 236 -20.98 -17.19 -16.43
N LEU A 237 -19.96 -16.47 -16.88
CA LEU A 237 -20.06 -15.03 -17.19
C LEU A 237 -21.09 -14.75 -18.29
N LEU A 238 -21.18 -15.63 -19.28
CA LEU A 238 -22.14 -15.53 -20.37
C LEU A 238 -23.58 -15.67 -19.89
N ASN A 239 -23.82 -16.60 -18.96
CA ASN A 239 -25.13 -16.82 -18.35
C ASN A 239 -25.52 -15.64 -17.46
N ASP A 240 -24.61 -15.16 -16.61
CA ASP A 240 -24.80 -13.94 -15.79
C ASP A 240 -25.21 -12.75 -16.68
N ALA A 241 -24.48 -12.53 -17.79
CA ALA A 241 -24.74 -11.44 -18.72
C ALA A 241 -26.12 -11.54 -19.37
N PHE A 242 -26.50 -12.75 -19.78
CA PHE A 242 -27.81 -12.99 -20.39
C PHE A 242 -28.97 -12.79 -19.41
N GLU A 243 -28.82 -13.24 -18.15
CA GLU A 243 -29.86 -13.06 -17.12
C GLU A 243 -30.14 -11.58 -16.87
N VAL A 244 -29.09 -10.77 -16.71
CA VAL A 244 -29.21 -9.33 -16.45
C VAL A 244 -29.77 -8.58 -17.67
N LEU A 245 -29.32 -8.91 -18.88
CA LEU A 245 -29.69 -8.16 -20.09
C LEU A 245 -30.99 -8.62 -20.76
N SER A 246 -31.44 -9.85 -20.48
CA SER A 246 -32.67 -10.39 -21.07
C SER A 246 -33.95 -9.88 -20.38
N ILE A 247 -33.86 -9.54 -19.10
CA ILE A 247 -34.99 -9.01 -18.31
C ILE A 247 -34.93 -7.49 -18.33
N THR A 248 -35.99 -6.85 -18.81
CA THR A 248 -36.09 -5.39 -18.93
C THR A 248 -35.84 -4.67 -17.60
N GLU A 249 -36.43 -5.16 -16.51
CA GLU A 249 -36.24 -4.58 -15.17
C GLU A 249 -34.79 -4.69 -14.67
N LEU A 250 -34.14 -5.83 -14.89
CA LEU A 250 -32.74 -6.04 -14.46
C LEU A 250 -31.78 -5.21 -15.32
N ARG A 251 -32.04 -5.11 -16.62
CA ARG A 251 -31.30 -4.26 -17.54
C ARG A 251 -31.40 -2.80 -17.13
N GLN A 252 -32.60 -2.31 -16.83
CA GLN A 252 -32.81 -0.95 -16.34
C GLN A 252 -32.10 -0.70 -15.01
N ARG A 253 -32.16 -1.64 -14.06
CA ARG A 253 -31.41 -1.53 -12.79
C ARG A 253 -29.91 -1.47 -13.01
N PHE A 254 -29.38 -2.27 -13.93
CA PHE A 254 -27.97 -2.25 -14.30
C PHE A 254 -27.57 -0.90 -14.92
N GLU A 255 -28.36 -0.40 -15.86
CA GLU A 255 -28.14 0.90 -16.51
C GLU A 255 -28.25 2.06 -15.51
N ASN A 256 -29.28 2.06 -14.67
CA ASN A 256 -29.46 3.08 -13.63
C ASN A 256 -28.28 3.09 -12.64
N ARG A 257 -27.78 1.91 -12.24
CA ARG A 257 -26.61 1.81 -11.37
C ARG A 257 -25.36 2.42 -12.00
N VAL A 258 -25.16 2.22 -13.31
CA VAL A 258 -24.05 2.84 -14.05
C VAL A 258 -24.22 4.36 -14.11
N VAL A 259 -25.46 4.84 -14.25
CA VAL A 259 -25.77 6.29 -14.27
C VAL A 259 -25.61 6.92 -12.88
N GLU A 260 -26.02 6.25 -11.80
CA GLU A 260 -25.81 6.72 -10.42
C GLU A 260 -24.32 6.81 -10.09
N ASP A 261 -23.54 5.76 -10.39
CA ASP A 261 -22.08 5.79 -10.27
C ASP A 261 -21.45 6.91 -11.13
N SER A 262 -22.11 7.37 -12.21
CA SER A 262 -21.63 8.49 -13.05
C SER A 262 -22.10 9.87 -12.58
N ARG A 263 -23.23 9.97 -11.85
CA ARG A 263 -23.76 11.24 -11.31
C ARG A 263 -23.10 11.63 -10.00
N GLU A 264 -22.79 10.64 -9.16
CA GLU A 264 -21.94 10.86 -7.98
C GLU A 264 -20.61 11.52 -8.37
N ASP A 265 -20.09 11.21 -9.56
CA ASP A 265 -18.86 11.78 -10.09
C ASP A 265 -18.96 13.28 -10.40
N GLU A 266 -20.12 13.75 -10.83
CA GLU A 266 -20.35 15.17 -11.13
C GLU A 266 -20.73 15.97 -9.87
N GLU A 267 -21.48 15.38 -8.94
CA GLU A 267 -21.83 16.02 -7.66
C GLU A 267 -20.62 16.21 -6.74
N ASP A 268 -19.71 15.23 -6.69
CA ASP A 268 -18.46 15.38 -5.93
C ASP A 268 -17.50 16.37 -6.59
N SER A 269 -17.57 16.55 -7.92
CA SER A 269 -16.79 17.57 -8.63
C SER A 269 -17.30 19.00 -8.40
N SER A 270 -18.62 19.17 -8.21
CA SER A 270 -19.29 20.47 -8.02
C SER A 270 -19.35 20.91 -6.55
N LYS A 271 -19.28 19.99 -5.58
CA LYS A 271 -19.05 20.31 -4.16
C LYS A 271 -17.67 20.89 -3.86
N VAL A 272 -16.75 20.91 -4.83
CA VAL A 272 -15.51 21.68 -4.76
C VAL A 272 -15.79 23.16 -5.06
N GLN A 273 -16.73 23.78 -4.34
CA GLN A 273 -16.95 25.22 -4.42
C GLN A 273 -16.03 25.91 -3.43
N PHE A 274 -15.05 26.64 -3.97
CA PHE A 274 -14.02 27.37 -3.25
C PHE A 274 -14.62 28.47 -2.35
N PRO A 275 -14.40 28.45 -1.02
CA PRO A 275 -14.50 29.68 -0.24
C PRO A 275 -13.30 30.57 -0.59
N PHE A 276 -13.59 31.80 -1.02
CA PHE A 276 -12.61 32.86 -1.33
C PHE A 276 -11.73 33.21 -0.13
#